data_AF-A7GCS6-F1
#
_entry.id   AF-A7GCS6-F1
#
_cell.length_a   1.000
_cell.length_b   1.000
_cell.length_c   1.000
_cell.angle_alpha   90.00
_cell.angle_beta   90.00
_cell.angle_gamma   90.00
#
_symmetry.space_group_name_H-M   'P 1'
#
loop_
_entity.id
_entity.type
_entity.pdbx_description
1 polymer ?
#
loop_
_entity_poly.entity_id
_entity_poly.type
_entity_poly.pdbx_seq_one_letter_code
_entity_poly.pdbx_strand_id
1 'polypeptide(L)' 'MKSERAKQIIDSKKYIPVYYKNTPVHIEKVDNKENIAHIKSLNTDKEIVVNVKTLSECNKLNN' A
#
# COMPACT_ATOMS: atom_id res chain seq x y z
N MET A 1 -4.03 0.38 6.78
CA MET A 1 -3.83 1.82 7.06
C MET A 1 -5.11 2.59 6.72
N LYS A 2 -5.14 3.94 6.82
CA LYS A 2 -6.25 4.78 6.35
C LYS A 2 -6.01 5.27 4.91
N SER A 3 -7.06 5.57 4.15
CA SER A 3 -6.97 6.00 2.75
C SER A 3 -6.28 7.35 2.57
N GLU A 4 -6.49 8.29 3.51
CA GLU A 4 -5.78 9.57 3.52
C GLU A 4 -4.27 9.35 3.67
N ARG A 5 -3.85 8.39 4.51
CA ARG A 5 -2.44 8.05 4.68
C ARG A 5 -1.86 7.42 3.42
N ALA A 6 -2.59 6.52 2.77
CA ALA A 6 -2.16 5.93 1.49
C ALA A 6 -1.96 6.99 0.40
N LYS A 7 -2.85 7.99 0.32
CA LYS A 7 -2.69 9.12 -0.60
C LYS A 7 -1.46 9.96 -0.30
N GLN A 8 -1.19 10.28 0.97
CA GLN A 8 0.04 10.97 1.37
C GLN A 8 1.31 10.20 0.98
N ILE A 9 1.26 8.87 0.96
CA ILE A 9 2.38 8.04 0.52
C ILE A 9 2.63 8.18 -0.98
N ILE A 10 1.57 8.20 -1.80
CA ILE A 10 1.68 8.45 -3.26
C ILE A 10 2.25 9.86 -3.52
N ASP A 11 1.75 10.87 -2.81
CA ASP A 11 2.16 12.27 -2.99
C ASP A 11 3.54 12.58 -2.37
N SER A 12 4.13 11.63 -1.64
CA SER A 12 5.41 11.81 -0.95
C SER A 12 6.58 11.71 -1.92
N LYS A 13 7.50 12.68 -1.84
CA LYS A 13 8.81 12.62 -2.54
C LYS A 13 9.75 11.56 -1.97
N LYS A 14 9.53 11.14 -0.73
CA LYS A 14 10.33 10.09 -0.08
C LYS A 14 9.68 8.74 -0.34
N TYR A 15 10.49 7.73 -0.65
CA TYR A 15 10.03 6.35 -0.67
C TYR A 15 9.62 5.92 0.74
N ILE A 16 8.36 5.49 0.89
CA ILE A 16 7.81 4.95 2.13
C ILE A 16 7.44 3.49 1.83
N PRO A 17 8.05 2.51 2.52
CA PRO A 17 7.74 1.11 2.28
C PRO A 17 6.31 0.81 2.71
N VAL A 18 5.58 0.09 1.87
CA VAL A 18 4.22 -0.39 2.15
C VAL A 18 4.20 -1.90 1.97
N TYR A 19 3.45 -2.59 2.82
CA TYR A 19 3.33 -4.03 2.82
C TYR A 19 1.87 -4.44 2.67
N TYR A 20 1.65 -5.46 1.84
CA TYR A 20 0.41 -6.23 1.77
C TYR A 20 0.74 -7.67 2.13
N LYS A 21 0.12 -8.22 3.19
CA LYS A 21 0.39 -9.58 3.67
C LYS A 21 1.90 -9.88 3.81
N ASN A 22 2.63 -9.00 4.50
CA ASN A 22 4.09 -9.07 4.70
C ASN A 22 4.95 -9.05 3.43
N THR A 23 4.35 -8.78 2.26
CA THR A 23 5.06 -8.62 1.00
C THR A 23 5.18 -7.12 0.68
N PRO A 24 6.38 -6.62 0.30
CA PRO A 24 6.55 -5.22 -0.06
C PRO A 24 5.85 -4.89 -1.38
N VAL A 25 5.13 -3.78 -1.39
CA VAL A 25 4.31 -3.33 -2.53
C VAL A 25 4.46 -1.82 -2.75
N HIS A 26 4.28 -1.38 -3.98
CA HIS A 26 4.11 0.01 -4.34
C HIS A 26 2.61 0.32 -4.46
N ILE A 27 2.16 1.46 -3.93
CA ILE A 27 0.78 1.93 -4.14
C ILE A 27 0.78 2.82 -5.38
N GLU A 28 0.03 2.43 -6.41
CA GLU A 28 -0.05 3.16 -7.67
C GLU A 28 -1.22 4.15 -7.67
N LYS A 29 -2.36 3.73 -7.11
CA LYS A 29 -3.57 4.56 -7.03
C LYS A 29 -4.39 4.21 -5.79
N VAL A 30 -5.08 5.22 -5.25
CA VAL A 30 -6.06 5.04 -4.16
C VAL A 30 -7.40 5.59 -4.61
N ASP A 31 -8.46 4.81 -4.42
CA ASP A 31 -9.83 5.27 -4.49
C ASP A 31 -10.36 5.46 -3.06
N ASN A 32 -10.51 6.72 -2.65
CA ASN A 32 -10.98 7.08 -1.31
C ASN A 32 -12.46 6.76 -1.09
N LYS A 33 -13.28 6.76 -2.15
CA LYS A 33 -14.73 6.52 -2.05
C LYS A 33 -15.00 5.04 -1.78
N GLU A 34 -14.32 4.18 -2.52
CA GLU A 34 -14.45 2.71 -2.39
C GLU A 34 -13.50 2.12 -1.32
N ASN A 35 -12.57 2.94 -0.81
CA ASN A 35 -11.55 2.55 0.18
C ASN A 35 -10.68 1.36 -0.31
N ILE A 36 -10.29 1.41 -1.60
CA ILE A 36 -9.42 0.44 -2.26
C ILE A 36 -8.14 1.12 -2.79
N ALA A 37 -7.09 0.33 -2.94
CA ALA A 37 -5.84 0.74 -3.57
C ALA A 37 -5.46 -0.25 -4.66
N HIS A 38 -4.96 0.29 -5.77
CA HIS A 38 -4.23 -0.45 -6.78
C HIS A 38 -2.77 -0.49 -6.33
N ILE A 39 -2.25 -1.70 -6.18
CA ILE A 39 -0.89 -1.93 -5.72
C ILE A 39 -0.14 -2.79 -6.73
N LYS A 40 1.17 -2.58 -6.82
CA LYS A 40 2.08 -3.44 -7.57
C LYS A 40 3.05 -4.12 -6.62
N SER A 41 3.13 -5.44 -6.72
CA SER A 41 4.10 -6.25 -5.98
C SER A 41 5.51 -5.94 -6.46
N LEU A 42 6.41 -5.58 -5.53
CA LEU A 42 7.81 -5.31 -5.88
C LEU A 42 8.60 -6.58 -6.22
N ASN A 43 8.10 -7.75 -5.82
CA ASN A 43 8.79 -9.03 -6.03
C ASN A 43 8.37 -9.73 -7.33
N THR A 44 7.15 -9.47 -7.81
CA THR A 44 6.54 -10.23 -8.92
C THR A 44 6.03 -9.35 -10.05
N ASP A 45 6.12 -8.03 -9.91
CA ASP A 45 5.56 -7.03 -10.82
C ASP A 45 4.04 -7.17 -11.08
N LYS A 46 3.33 -7.99 -10.29
CA LYS A 46 1.90 -8.18 -10.43
C LYS A 46 1.12 -7.02 -9.81
N GLU A 47 0.11 -6.56 -10.53
CA GLU A 47 -0.88 -5.59 -10.05
C GLU A 47 -2.04 -6.29 -9.35
N ILE A 48 -2.49 -5.72 -8.23
CA ILE A 48 -3.56 -6.26 -7.40
C ILE A 48 -4.39 -5.10 -6.88
N VAL A 49 -5.72 -5.26 -6.82
CA VAL A 49 -6.62 -4.32 -6.14
C VAL A 49 -6.95 -4.86 -4.75
N VAL A 50 -6.69 -4.07 -3.72
CA VAL A 50 -6.90 -4.48 -2.32
C VAL A 50 -7.60 -3.38 -1.52
N ASN A 51 -8.23 -3.76 -0.41
CA ASN A 51 -8.73 -2.77 0.54
C ASN A 51 -7.56 -2.07 1.25
N VAL A 52 -7.57 -0.73 1.34
CA VAL A 52 -6.48 0.06 1.94
C VAL A 52 -6.20 -0.33 3.40
N LYS A 53 -7.21 -0.83 4.13
CA LYS A 53 -7.05 -1.29 5.51
C LYS A 53 -6.06 -2.45 5.63
N THR A 54 -5.88 -3.25 4.58
CA THR A 54 -4.96 -4.39 4.54
C THR A 54 -3.49 -4.01 4.35
N LEU A 55 -3.21 -2.74 4.02
CA LEU A 55 -1.86 -2.22 3.82
C LEU A 55 -1.26 -1.70 5.14
N SER A 56 0.05 -1.84 5.32
CA SER A 56 0.79 -1.27 6.48
C SER A 56 2.14 -0.70 6.08
N GLU A 57 2.62 0.31 6.81
CA GLU A 57 3.99 0.85 6.65
C GLU A 57 5.03 0.04 7.44
N CYS A 58 4.59 -0.68 8.47
CA CYS A 58 5.43 -1.64 9.18
C CYS A 58 5.25 -3.02 8.55
N ASN A 59 6.37 -3.69 8.26
CA ASN A 59 6.35 -5.14 8.08
C ASN A 59 5.94 -5.74 9.42
N LYS A 60 4.84 -6.49 9.47
CA LYS A 60 4.42 -7.16 10.70
C LYS A 60 5.30 -8.39 10.91
N LEU A 61 6.58 -8.15 11.22
CA LEU A 61 7.54 -9.13 11.71
C LEU A 61 8.00 -8.69 13.11
N ASN A 62 7.04 -8.48 14.02
CA ASN A 62 7.35 -8.15 15.40
C ASN A 62 6.37 -8.88 16.32
N ASN A 63 6.93 -9.92 16.94
CA ASN A 63 6.48 -10.71 18.10
C ASN A 63 5.39 -11.77 17.90
#